data_AF-A0A7X5DYJ4-F1
#
_entry.id   AF-A0A7X5DYJ4-F1
#
_cell.length_a   1.000
_cell.length_b   1.000
_cell.length_c   1.000
_cell.angle_alpha   90.00
_cell.angle_beta   90.00
_cell.angle_gamma   90.00
#
_symmetry.space_group_name_H-M   'P 1'
#
loop_
_entity.id
_entity.type
_entity.pdbx_description
1 polymer ?
#
loop_
_entity_poly.entity_id
_entity_poly.type
_entity_poly.pdbx_seq_one_letter_code
_entity_poly.pdbx_strand_id
1 'polypeptide(L)'
;MRIWRKLTIWAVNFCFKAGDGMKYFYDYFAKEYRAGRKDILLPAPAAMFRDIRPGDVKSCRAALKKSFAGGRDGRKVQALKKLLGEYREYVSCCNDGQAKDRYNAFVYRYMLETPVGSRAIAAKLGVTRETVQNYINRCIDEMLVLCMGIPAVGQPPGDREEAVGMLVRCSRLFSAMAGDYVFCLFPGQREQAALEQGRRATRRAMGELAGAVEAYSGYCNDEHTCIDTDIRKADILRKCIAGVSPAAIAEEYGCCQSTVYADIRENERRLAVMMFDIERED
;
A
#
# COMPACT_ATOMS: atom_id res chain seq x y z
N MET A 1 15.47 13.86 -48.87
CA MET A 1 14.23 13.06 -48.67
C MET A 1 14.42 11.61 -48.19
N ARG A 2 15.64 11.10 -47.90
CA ARG A 2 15.83 9.72 -47.39
C ARG A 2 15.82 9.57 -45.85
N ILE A 3 16.02 10.67 -45.12
CA ILE A 3 16.10 10.66 -43.65
C ILE A 3 14.70 10.65 -43.01
N TRP A 4 13.72 11.32 -43.62
CA TRP A 4 12.35 11.37 -43.12
C TRP A 4 11.56 10.05 -43.26
N ARG A 5 11.88 9.20 -44.26
CA ARG A 5 11.29 7.86 -44.41
C ARG A 5 11.80 6.85 -43.39
N LYS A 6 13.05 6.98 -42.92
CA LYS A 6 13.60 6.07 -41.88
C LYS A 6 13.03 6.37 -40.48
N LEU A 7 12.77 7.65 -40.17
CA LEU A 7 12.14 8.05 -38.91
C LEU A 7 10.66 7.64 -38.83
N THR A 8 9.92 7.68 -39.96
CA THR A 8 8.54 7.18 -40.00
C THR A 8 8.47 5.65 -39.90
N ILE A 9 9.38 4.90 -40.53
CA ILE A 9 9.41 3.43 -40.41
C ILE A 9 9.81 3.00 -38.98
N TRP A 10 10.70 3.74 -38.31
CA TRP A 10 11.05 3.46 -36.92
C TRP A 10 9.91 3.79 -35.95
N ALA A 11 9.23 4.93 -36.12
CA ALA A 11 8.05 5.29 -35.34
C ALA A 11 6.85 4.36 -35.58
N VAL A 12 6.66 3.88 -36.81
CA VAL A 12 5.56 2.95 -37.15
C VAL A 12 5.85 1.53 -36.64
N ASN A 13 7.10 1.04 -36.67
CA ASN A 13 7.48 -0.23 -36.04
C ASN A 13 7.44 -0.18 -34.50
N PHE A 14 7.73 0.98 -33.91
CA PHE A 14 7.64 1.18 -32.46
C PHE A 14 6.18 1.20 -31.98
N CYS A 15 5.27 1.82 -32.74
CA CYS A 15 3.84 1.82 -32.46
C CYS A 15 3.19 0.44 -32.68
N PHE A 16 3.64 -0.36 -33.66
CA PHE A 16 3.11 -1.72 -33.89
C PHE A 16 3.47 -2.70 -32.76
N LYS A 17 4.71 -2.66 -32.25
CA LYS A 17 5.14 -3.54 -31.14
C LYS A 17 4.47 -3.21 -29.80
N ALA A 18 4.17 -1.95 -29.53
CA ALA A 18 3.51 -1.54 -28.29
C ALA A 18 2.05 -2.02 -28.20
N GLY A 19 1.34 -2.08 -29.33
CA GLY A 19 -0.03 -2.59 -29.41
C GLY A 19 -0.11 -4.13 -29.29
N ASP A 20 0.81 -4.84 -29.94
CA ASP A 20 0.85 -6.30 -29.91
C ASP A 20 1.31 -6.85 -28.54
N GLY A 21 2.23 -6.17 -27.85
CA GLY A 21 2.67 -6.57 -26.50
C GLY A 21 1.56 -6.47 -25.46
N MET A 22 0.69 -5.47 -25.58
CA MET A 22 -0.50 -5.34 -24.73
C MET A 22 -1.48 -6.49 -24.99
N LYS A 23 -1.79 -6.76 -26.26
CA LYS A 23 -2.67 -7.86 -26.64
C LYS A 23 -2.12 -9.21 -26.16
N TYR A 24 -0.81 -9.44 -26.29
CA TYR A 24 -0.18 -10.66 -25.82
C TYR A 24 -0.30 -10.85 -24.30
N PHE A 25 -0.03 -9.80 -23.51
CA PHE A 25 -0.18 -9.85 -22.06
C PHE A 25 -1.58 -10.29 -21.64
N TYR A 26 -2.62 -9.63 -22.17
CA TYR A 26 -4.01 -9.90 -21.77
C TYR A 26 -4.53 -11.23 -22.32
N ASP A 27 -4.31 -11.51 -23.61
CA ASP A 27 -4.91 -12.65 -24.30
C ASP A 27 -4.23 -13.99 -23.94
N TYR A 28 -2.95 -13.95 -23.55
CA TYR A 28 -2.13 -15.13 -23.28
C TYR A 28 -1.63 -15.18 -21.83
N PHE A 29 -0.67 -14.33 -21.46
CA PHE A 29 0.03 -14.46 -20.17
C PHE A 29 -0.94 -14.35 -18.97
N ALA A 30 -1.73 -13.29 -18.89
CA ALA A 30 -2.66 -13.08 -17.79
C ALA A 30 -3.74 -14.16 -17.75
N LYS A 31 -4.19 -14.64 -18.92
CA LYS A 31 -5.17 -15.72 -19.03
C LYS A 31 -4.62 -17.05 -18.53
N GLU A 32 -3.39 -17.42 -18.91
CA GLU A 32 -2.72 -18.64 -18.44
C GLU A 32 -2.41 -18.57 -16.95
N TYR A 33 -1.88 -17.43 -16.48
CA TYR A 33 -1.61 -17.17 -15.06
C TYR A 33 -2.86 -17.41 -14.21
N ARG A 34 -4.01 -16.92 -14.65
CA ARG A 34 -5.29 -17.08 -13.95
C ARG A 34 -5.85 -18.50 -14.06
N ALA A 35 -5.69 -19.16 -15.21
CA ALA A 35 -6.21 -20.52 -15.41
C ALA A 35 -5.65 -21.51 -14.38
N GLY A 36 -4.38 -21.35 -13.99
CA GLY A 36 -3.74 -22.16 -12.94
C GLY A 36 -4.05 -21.75 -11.50
N ARG A 37 -4.84 -20.68 -11.28
CA ARG A 37 -5.03 -20.04 -9.97
C ARG A 37 -6.47 -19.69 -9.61
N LYS A 38 -7.46 -20.24 -10.33
CA LYS A 38 -8.88 -19.87 -10.16
C LYS A 38 -9.38 -19.86 -8.72
N ASP A 39 -8.98 -20.83 -7.91
CA ASP A 39 -9.44 -20.95 -6.50
C ASP A 39 -8.76 -19.97 -5.54
N ILE A 40 -7.72 -19.27 -6.01
CA ILE A 40 -6.87 -18.40 -5.17
C ILE A 40 -7.11 -16.92 -5.48
N LEU A 41 -7.61 -16.61 -6.68
CA LEU A 41 -7.92 -15.24 -7.12
C LEU A 41 -8.69 -14.43 -6.06
N LEU A 42 -8.35 -13.16 -5.97
CA LEU A 42 -9.03 -12.24 -5.08
C LEU A 42 -10.46 -12.03 -5.56
N PRO A 43 -11.42 -12.01 -4.62
CA PRO A 43 -12.80 -11.68 -4.95
C PRO A 43 -12.90 -10.18 -5.31
N ALA A 44 -14.07 -9.74 -5.74
CA ALA A 44 -14.33 -8.31 -5.98
C ALA A 44 -13.82 -7.42 -4.82
N PRO A 45 -13.31 -6.21 -5.08
CA PRO A 45 -12.63 -5.40 -4.07
C PRO A 45 -13.41 -5.21 -2.76
N ALA A 46 -14.72 -4.92 -2.83
CA ALA A 46 -15.58 -4.81 -1.66
C ALA A 46 -15.64 -6.10 -0.82
N ALA A 47 -15.52 -7.27 -1.46
CA ALA A 47 -15.52 -8.56 -0.80
C ALA A 47 -14.23 -8.84 -0.01
N MET A 48 -13.12 -8.15 -0.29
CA MET A 48 -11.88 -8.24 0.50
C MET A 48 -12.06 -7.69 1.93
N PHE A 49 -13.09 -6.87 2.15
CA PHE A 49 -13.42 -6.23 3.42
C PHE A 49 -14.59 -6.92 4.15
N ARG A 50 -15.15 -8.01 3.57
CA ARG A 50 -16.39 -8.65 4.07
C ARG A 50 -16.36 -8.88 5.58
N ASP A 51 -17.53 -8.70 6.18
CA ASP A 51 -17.88 -8.78 7.61
C ASP A 51 -17.24 -7.75 8.55
N ILE A 52 -16.37 -6.86 8.06
CA ILE A 52 -15.84 -5.73 8.84
C ILE A 52 -16.59 -4.47 8.45
N ARG A 53 -17.46 -3.97 9.32
CA ARG A 53 -18.24 -2.76 9.07
C ARG A 53 -17.40 -1.52 9.39
N PRO A 54 -17.72 -0.35 8.82
CA PRO A 54 -17.07 0.91 9.19
C PRO A 54 -17.14 1.21 10.71
N GLY A 55 -18.21 0.75 11.37
CA GLY A 55 -18.36 0.84 12.82
C GLY A 55 -17.33 0.02 13.60
N ASP A 56 -16.90 -1.13 13.07
CA ASP A 56 -15.86 -1.97 13.66
C ASP A 56 -14.51 -1.27 13.65
N VAL A 57 -14.14 -0.70 12.49
CA VAL A 57 -12.91 0.08 12.32
C VAL A 57 -12.90 1.29 13.25
N LYS A 58 -14.04 2.00 13.35
CA LYS A 58 -14.20 3.14 14.27
C LYS A 58 -14.03 2.72 15.74
N SER A 59 -14.56 1.55 16.12
CA SER A 59 -14.40 1.00 17.48
C SER A 59 -12.95 0.66 17.77
N CYS A 60 -12.27 -0.04 16.84
CA CYS A 60 -10.86 -0.37 16.96
C CYS A 60 -10.00 0.90 17.09
N ARG A 61 -10.24 1.90 16.24
CA ARG A 61 -9.56 3.20 16.30
C ARG A 61 -9.73 3.87 17.66
N ALA A 62 -10.95 3.86 18.21
CA ALA A 62 -11.24 4.43 19.52
C ALA A 62 -10.54 3.66 20.65
N ALA A 63 -10.52 2.32 20.58
CA ALA A 63 -9.81 1.48 21.54
C ALA A 63 -8.29 1.73 21.52
N LEU A 64 -7.69 1.83 20.34
CA LEU A 64 -6.27 2.15 20.18
C LEU A 64 -5.94 3.54 20.76
N LYS A 65 -6.74 4.55 20.40
CA LYS A 65 -6.56 5.92 20.94
C LYS A 65 -6.72 5.97 22.46
N LYS A 66 -7.70 5.24 23.02
CA LYS A 66 -7.91 5.14 24.47
C LYS A 66 -6.73 4.45 25.16
N SER A 67 -6.14 3.43 24.52
CA SER A 67 -4.97 2.73 25.06
C SER A 67 -3.77 3.66 25.22
N PHE A 68 -3.50 4.54 24.24
CA PHE A 68 -2.46 5.56 24.37
C PHE A 68 -2.81 6.66 25.39
N ALA A 69 -4.08 7.05 25.52
CA ALA A 69 -4.49 8.10 26.44
C ALA A 69 -4.54 7.66 27.92
N GLY A 70 -4.75 6.36 28.21
CA GLY A 70 -5.02 5.85 29.55
C GLY A 70 -4.15 4.69 30.02
N GLY A 71 -3.14 4.27 29.25
CA GLY A 71 -2.35 3.07 29.54
C GLY A 71 -1.37 3.22 30.71
N ARG A 72 -1.80 2.89 31.94
CA ARG A 72 -0.94 2.68 33.12
C ARG A 72 -0.85 1.22 33.58
N ASP A 73 -1.33 0.29 32.76
CA ASP A 73 -1.24 -1.16 33.00
C ASP A 73 -0.01 -1.75 32.27
N GLY A 74 0.85 -2.47 32.99
CA GLY A 74 2.19 -2.88 32.55
C GLY A 74 2.21 -3.67 31.24
N ARG A 75 1.24 -4.59 31.03
CA ARG A 75 1.17 -5.40 29.79
C ARG A 75 0.83 -4.55 28.57
N LYS A 76 -0.11 -3.62 28.72
CA LYS A 76 -0.52 -2.70 27.65
C LYS A 76 0.59 -1.69 27.33
N VAL A 77 1.31 -1.22 28.33
CA VAL A 77 2.46 -0.32 28.13
C VAL A 77 3.54 -0.98 27.28
N GLN A 78 3.88 -2.25 27.55
CA GLN A 78 4.85 -2.98 26.72
C GLN A 78 4.36 -3.15 25.28
N ALA A 79 3.10 -3.51 25.08
CA ALA A 79 2.51 -3.63 23.75
C ALA A 79 2.51 -2.29 22.99
N LEU A 80 2.16 -1.17 23.63
CA LEU A 80 2.18 0.16 23.01
C LEU A 80 3.61 0.60 22.65
N LYS A 81 4.60 0.33 23.52
CA LYS A 81 6.02 0.60 23.22
C LYS A 81 6.50 -0.21 22.02
N LYS A 82 6.14 -1.49 21.95
CA LYS A 82 6.50 -2.37 20.83
C LYS A 82 5.87 -1.90 19.51
N LEU A 83 4.56 -1.61 19.53
CA LEU A 83 3.84 -1.08 18.36
C LEU A 83 4.44 0.24 17.86
N LEU A 84 4.78 1.14 18.78
CA LEU A 84 5.44 2.40 18.43
C LEU A 84 6.85 2.19 17.87
N GLY A 85 7.57 1.16 18.32
CA GLY A 85 8.86 0.73 17.77
C GLY A 85 8.72 0.27 16.32
N GLU A 86 7.78 -0.63 16.04
CA GLU A 86 7.48 -1.11 14.69
C GLU A 86 7.03 0.05 13.77
N TYR A 87 6.23 0.99 14.28
CA TYR A 87 5.87 2.21 13.54
C TYR A 87 7.07 3.12 13.29
N ARG A 88 8.00 3.25 14.25
CA ARG A 88 9.24 4.02 14.07
C ARG A 88 10.11 3.42 12.97
N GLU A 89 10.24 2.10 12.93
CA GLU A 89 10.96 1.39 11.86
C GLU A 89 10.33 1.67 10.50
N TYR A 90 9.00 1.58 10.40
CA TYR A 90 8.27 1.98 9.19
C TYR A 90 8.59 3.42 8.76
N VAL A 91 8.49 4.39 9.68
CA VAL A 91 8.76 5.81 9.43
C VAL A 91 10.22 6.05 9.01
N SER A 92 11.18 5.33 9.60
CA SER A 92 12.62 5.51 9.33
C SER A 92 12.99 5.23 7.88
N CYS A 93 12.24 4.33 7.23
CA CYS A 93 12.43 3.97 5.84
C CYS A 93 11.57 4.84 4.90
N CYS A 94 10.72 5.75 5.41
CA CYS A 94 9.95 6.67 4.56
C CYS A 94 10.82 7.84 4.13
N ASN A 95 10.83 8.14 2.82
CA ASN A 95 11.47 9.34 2.27
C ASN A 95 10.60 10.62 2.43
N ASP A 96 9.71 10.64 3.43
CA ASP A 96 8.75 11.72 3.69
C ASP A 96 9.11 12.43 5.00
N GLY A 97 9.57 13.68 4.91
CA GLY A 97 9.88 14.52 6.08
C GLY A 97 8.69 14.67 7.03
N GLN A 98 7.46 14.64 6.49
CA GLN A 98 6.26 14.71 7.31
C GLN A 98 6.03 13.44 8.13
N ALA A 99 6.50 12.27 7.70
CA ALA A 99 6.38 11.03 8.47
C ALA A 99 7.13 11.13 9.81
N LYS A 100 8.31 11.76 9.80
CA LYS A 100 9.09 12.02 11.01
C LYS A 100 8.38 13.02 11.93
N ASP A 101 7.79 14.07 11.39
CA ASP A 101 7.04 15.05 12.18
C ASP A 101 5.75 14.46 12.76
N ARG A 102 5.07 13.57 12.02
CA ARG A 102 3.93 12.78 12.52
C ARG A 102 4.33 11.94 13.72
N TYR A 103 5.43 11.21 13.62
CA TYR A 103 5.98 10.42 14.72
C TYR A 103 6.33 11.28 15.93
N ASN A 104 7.04 12.39 15.72
CA ASN A 104 7.46 13.29 16.81
C ASN A 104 6.26 13.91 17.54
N ALA A 105 5.27 14.42 16.79
CA ALA A 105 4.04 14.97 17.37
C ALA A 105 3.33 13.94 18.25
N PHE A 106 3.31 12.67 17.81
CA PHE A 106 2.70 11.59 18.57
C PHE A 106 3.47 11.27 19.87
N VAL A 107 4.80 11.14 19.80
CA VAL A 107 5.67 10.90 20.95
C VAL A 107 5.52 12.00 22.00
N TYR A 108 5.59 13.27 21.58
CA TYR A 108 5.42 14.41 22.48
C TYR A 108 4.06 14.42 23.18
N ARG A 109 3.02 13.90 22.52
CA ARG A 109 1.67 13.88 23.08
C ARG A 109 1.46 12.73 24.08
N TYR A 110 1.94 11.53 23.77
CA TYR A 110 1.50 10.30 24.45
C TYR A 110 2.61 9.52 25.16
N MET A 111 3.88 9.75 24.83
CA MET A 111 4.96 8.87 25.25
C MET A 111 5.96 9.51 26.22
N LEU A 112 5.87 10.84 26.41
CA LEU A 112 6.60 11.53 27.46
C LEU A 112 5.91 11.39 28.81
N GLU A 113 6.71 11.40 29.89
CA GLU A 113 6.19 11.37 31.27
C GLU A 113 5.22 12.50 31.55
N THR A 114 5.51 13.69 31.00
CA THR A 114 4.61 14.84 31.01
C THR A 114 4.09 15.11 29.61
N PRO A 115 2.79 14.88 29.33
CA PRO A 115 2.19 15.13 28.03
C PRO A 115 2.33 16.60 27.60
N VAL A 116 2.86 16.83 26.40
CA VAL A 116 3.01 18.19 25.87
C VAL A 116 1.68 18.65 25.26
N GLY A 117 1.31 19.91 25.54
CA GLY A 117 0.13 20.54 24.94
C GLY A 117 0.33 20.84 23.45
N SER A 118 -0.75 20.75 22.66
CA SER A 118 -0.65 20.89 21.20
C SER A 118 -0.04 22.22 20.73
N ARG A 119 -0.17 23.32 21.50
CA ARG A 119 0.48 24.60 21.19
C ARG A 119 2.01 24.55 21.28
N ALA A 120 2.54 23.85 22.29
CA ALA A 120 3.99 23.71 22.47
C ALA A 120 4.58 22.75 21.42
N ILE A 121 3.86 21.68 21.07
CA ILE A 121 4.25 20.79 19.96
C ILE A 121 4.27 21.57 18.64
N ALA A 122 3.24 22.37 18.38
CA ALA A 122 3.13 23.21 17.17
C ALA A 122 4.32 24.17 17.06
N ALA A 123 4.65 24.89 18.13
CA ALA A 123 5.82 25.77 18.18
C ALA A 123 7.14 25.01 17.94
N LYS A 124 7.30 23.81 18.50
CA LYS A 124 8.50 22.99 18.35
C LYS A 124 8.69 22.46 16.92
N LEU A 125 7.61 22.09 16.25
CA LEU A 125 7.62 21.54 14.90
C LEU A 125 7.48 22.60 13.80
N GLY A 126 7.24 23.87 14.17
CA GLY A 126 7.04 24.95 13.19
C GLY A 126 5.74 24.82 12.38
N VAL A 127 4.70 24.23 12.96
CA VAL A 127 3.40 23.98 12.29
C VAL A 127 2.25 24.55 13.12
N THR A 128 1.04 24.57 12.55
CA THR A 128 -0.17 24.99 13.29
C THR A 128 -0.63 23.92 14.28
N ARG A 129 -1.44 24.33 15.26
CA ARG A 129 -2.05 23.41 16.23
C ARG A 129 -2.94 22.36 15.54
N GLU A 130 -3.63 22.78 14.49
CA GLU A 130 -4.50 21.95 13.66
C GLU A 130 -3.68 20.89 12.92
N THR A 131 -2.51 21.25 12.39
CA THR A 131 -1.55 20.29 11.79
C THR A 131 -1.06 19.27 12.81
N VAL A 132 -0.74 19.67 14.05
CA VAL A 132 -0.39 18.71 15.12
C VAL A 132 -1.50 17.70 15.36
N GLN A 133 -2.75 18.15 15.39
CA GLN A 133 -3.90 17.25 15.59
C GLN A 133 -4.06 16.28 14.41
N ASN A 134 -3.83 16.75 13.19
CA ASN A 134 -3.85 15.92 11.98
C ASN A 134 -2.71 14.90 12.00
N TYR A 135 -1.51 15.30 12.40
CA TYR A 135 -0.36 14.40 12.56
C TYR A 135 -0.63 13.28 13.56
N ILE A 136 -1.17 13.62 14.73
CA ILE A 136 -1.54 12.64 15.76
C ILE A 136 -2.62 11.69 15.23
N ASN A 137 -3.66 12.20 14.57
CA ASN A 137 -4.72 11.37 14.01
C ASN A 137 -4.17 10.42 12.95
N ARG A 138 -3.32 10.92 12.06
CA ARG A 138 -2.71 10.12 10.99
C ARG A 138 -1.79 9.03 11.54
N CYS A 139 -1.03 9.33 12.59
CA CYS A 139 -0.20 8.34 13.29
C CYS A 139 -1.06 7.22 13.92
N ILE A 140 -2.20 7.56 14.53
CA ILE A 140 -3.18 6.57 15.02
C ILE A 140 -3.72 5.72 13.88
N ASP A 141 -4.06 6.34 12.74
CA ASP A 141 -4.62 5.62 11.59
C ASP A 141 -3.57 4.65 10.99
N GLU A 142 -2.32 5.08 10.83
CA GLU A 142 -1.22 4.23 10.34
C GLU A 142 -0.89 3.09 11.31
N MET A 143 -0.86 3.34 12.62
CA MET A 143 -0.71 2.27 13.62
C MET A 143 -1.92 1.32 13.65
N LEU A 144 -3.13 1.82 13.35
CA LEU A 144 -4.29 0.94 13.22
C LEU A 144 -4.14 0.03 11.99
N VAL A 145 -3.56 0.53 10.89
CA VAL A 145 -3.19 -0.30 9.73
C VAL A 145 -2.16 -1.36 10.11
N LEU A 146 -1.13 -1.03 10.90
CA LEU A 146 -0.18 -2.04 11.41
C LEU A 146 -0.87 -3.14 12.25
N CYS A 147 -1.90 -2.77 13.02
CA CYS A 147 -2.67 -3.71 13.84
C CYS A 147 -3.63 -4.58 13.02
N MET A 148 -4.41 -3.95 12.13
CA MET A 148 -5.62 -4.51 11.52
C MET A 148 -5.46 -4.84 10.03
N GLY A 149 -4.56 -4.15 9.33
CA GLY A 149 -4.33 -4.29 7.90
C GLY A 149 -5.30 -3.50 7.01
N ILE A 150 -5.65 -4.05 5.85
CA ILE A 150 -6.44 -3.43 4.77
C ILE A 150 -7.68 -2.67 5.25
N PRO A 151 -8.53 -3.21 6.15
CA PRO A 151 -9.75 -2.52 6.56
C PRO A 151 -9.52 -1.16 7.24
N ALA A 152 -8.31 -0.90 7.75
CA ALA A 152 -7.97 0.35 8.43
C ALA A 152 -7.43 1.44 7.50
N VAL A 153 -7.19 1.15 6.21
CA VAL A 153 -6.62 2.12 5.26
C VAL A 153 -7.59 3.27 4.94
N GLY A 154 -8.89 3.06 5.15
CA GLY A 154 -9.91 4.09 4.98
C GLY A 154 -11.10 3.59 4.19
N GLN A 155 -11.46 4.32 3.13
CA GLN A 155 -12.55 3.90 2.23
C GLN A 155 -12.14 2.67 1.42
N PRO A 156 -13.05 1.70 1.24
CA PRO A 156 -12.82 0.60 0.32
C PRO A 156 -12.57 1.12 -1.11
N PRO A 157 -11.68 0.49 -1.88
CA PRO A 157 -11.47 0.81 -3.30
C PRO A 157 -12.76 0.57 -4.09
N GLY A 158 -13.03 1.46 -5.05
CA GLY A 158 -14.20 1.41 -5.93
C GLY A 158 -14.08 0.35 -7.03
N ASP A 159 -12.86 0.02 -7.44
CA ASP A 159 -12.56 -0.98 -8.47
C ASP A 159 -11.29 -1.79 -8.18
N ARG A 160 -10.94 -2.69 -9.10
CA ARG A 160 -9.81 -3.62 -8.97
C ARG A 160 -8.47 -2.91 -9.09
N GLU A 161 -8.37 -1.87 -9.92
CA GLU A 161 -7.15 -1.08 -10.12
C GLU A 161 -6.85 -0.27 -8.85
N GLU A 162 -7.86 0.38 -8.28
CA GLU A 162 -7.77 1.09 -7.00
C GLU A 162 -7.37 0.14 -5.85
N ALA A 163 -7.86 -1.11 -5.88
CA ALA A 163 -7.48 -2.12 -4.90
C ALA A 163 -5.99 -2.49 -5.01
N VAL A 164 -5.48 -2.70 -6.23
CA VAL A 164 -4.04 -2.92 -6.45
C VAL A 164 -3.24 -1.69 -6.03
N GLY A 165 -3.66 -0.49 -6.44
CA GLY A 165 -2.98 0.76 -6.08
C GLY A 165 -2.91 0.97 -4.56
N MET A 166 -3.97 0.60 -3.84
CA MET A 166 -3.95 0.54 -2.37
C MET A 166 -2.92 -0.46 -1.86
N LEU A 167 -2.89 -1.69 -2.37
CA LEU A 167 -1.96 -2.74 -1.96
C LEU A 167 -0.50 -2.34 -2.20
N VAL A 168 -0.18 -1.80 -3.37
CA VAL A 168 1.16 -1.31 -3.72
C VAL A 168 1.56 -0.16 -2.81
N ARG A 169 0.71 0.87 -2.68
CA ARG A 169 0.98 2.05 -1.84
C ARG A 169 1.17 1.69 -0.37
N CYS A 170 0.38 0.74 0.14
CA CYS A 170 0.42 0.32 1.54
C CYS A 170 1.30 -0.92 1.78
N SER A 171 2.01 -1.42 0.76
CA SER A 171 2.75 -2.67 0.82
C SER A 171 3.67 -2.74 2.04
N ARG A 172 4.40 -1.66 2.32
CA ARG A 172 5.31 -1.62 3.48
C ARG A 172 4.63 -1.68 4.83
N LEU A 173 3.47 -1.03 4.98
CA LEU A 173 2.68 -1.13 6.21
C LEU A 173 2.14 -2.55 6.37
N PHE A 174 1.67 -3.16 5.29
CA PHE A 174 1.13 -4.52 5.32
C PHE A 174 2.23 -5.58 5.55
N SER A 175 3.44 -5.37 5.02
CA SER A 175 4.59 -6.24 5.30
C SER A 175 5.13 -6.07 6.73
N ALA A 176 4.98 -4.88 7.33
CA ALA A 176 5.42 -4.58 8.69
C ALA A 176 4.32 -4.80 9.75
N MET A 177 3.26 -5.57 9.43
CA MET A 177 2.15 -5.78 10.35
C MET A 177 2.62 -6.28 11.72
N ALA A 178 2.05 -5.67 12.76
CA ALA A 178 2.41 -5.96 14.13
C ALA A 178 2.09 -7.42 14.49
N GLY A 179 2.85 -8.02 15.40
CA GLY A 179 2.58 -9.37 15.92
C GLY A 179 1.30 -9.47 16.77
N ASP A 180 0.92 -10.68 17.17
CA ASP A 180 -0.36 -10.93 17.88
C ASP A 180 -0.43 -10.34 19.30
N TYR A 181 0.68 -9.77 19.80
CA TYR A 181 0.68 -9.02 21.05
C TYR A 181 -0.30 -7.82 21.03
N VAL A 182 -0.65 -7.30 19.85
CA VAL A 182 -1.57 -6.15 19.72
C VAL A 182 -2.99 -6.44 20.16
N PHE A 183 -3.44 -7.70 20.19
CA PHE A 183 -4.80 -8.04 20.61
C PHE A 183 -5.12 -7.57 22.05
N CYS A 184 -4.12 -7.44 22.93
CA CYS A 184 -4.33 -6.91 24.28
C CYS A 184 -4.71 -5.42 24.33
N LEU A 185 -4.52 -4.68 23.23
CA LEU A 185 -4.92 -3.28 23.07
C LEU A 185 -6.41 -3.14 22.70
N PHE A 186 -7.06 -4.25 22.33
CA PHE A 186 -8.44 -4.31 21.85
C PHE A 186 -9.24 -5.27 22.74
N PRO A 187 -9.80 -4.80 23.86
CA PRO A 187 -10.42 -5.68 24.86
C PRO A 187 -11.80 -6.20 24.46
N GLY A 188 -12.49 -5.57 23.51
CA GLY A 188 -13.82 -6.01 23.10
C GLY A 188 -13.77 -7.14 22.07
N GLN A 189 -14.69 -8.10 22.23
CA GLN A 189 -14.78 -9.28 21.37
C GLN A 189 -14.96 -8.91 19.88
N ARG A 190 -15.71 -7.84 19.62
CA ARG A 190 -15.98 -7.34 18.28
C ARG A 190 -14.74 -6.74 17.63
N GLU A 191 -13.95 -5.95 18.37
CA GLU A 191 -12.67 -5.43 17.88
C GLU A 191 -11.67 -6.56 17.60
N GLN A 192 -11.61 -7.57 18.45
CA GLN A 192 -10.70 -8.71 18.25
C GLN A 192 -11.04 -9.50 16.98
N ALA A 193 -12.33 -9.80 16.76
CA ALA A 193 -12.79 -10.47 15.55
C ALA A 193 -12.45 -9.65 14.30
N ALA A 194 -12.68 -8.33 14.34
CA ALA A 194 -12.37 -7.44 13.22
C ALA A 194 -10.86 -7.36 12.94
N LEU A 195 -10.01 -7.35 13.98
CA LEU A 195 -8.56 -7.44 13.83
C LEU A 195 -8.15 -8.75 13.18
N GLU A 196 -8.63 -9.88 13.69
CA GLU A 196 -8.26 -11.19 13.18
C GLU A 196 -8.64 -11.35 11.71
N GLN A 197 -9.87 -11.00 11.36
CA GLN A 197 -10.35 -11.05 9.99
C GLN A 197 -9.58 -10.09 9.07
N GLY A 198 -9.35 -8.85 9.50
CA GLY A 198 -8.60 -7.86 8.73
C GLY A 198 -7.16 -8.31 8.47
N ARG A 199 -6.52 -8.91 9.48
CA ARG A 199 -5.16 -9.44 9.37
C ARG A 199 -5.11 -10.63 8.41
N ARG A 200 -6.07 -11.55 8.48
CA ARG A 200 -6.18 -12.69 7.53
C ARG A 200 -6.37 -12.21 6.09
N ALA A 201 -7.30 -11.28 5.87
CA ALA A 201 -7.55 -10.70 4.54
C ALA A 201 -6.30 -10.01 3.97
N THR A 202 -5.58 -9.27 4.81
CA THR A 202 -4.35 -8.57 4.43
C THR A 202 -3.25 -9.53 4.04
N ARG A 203 -3.00 -10.59 4.83
CA ARG A 203 -2.00 -11.60 4.50
C ARG A 203 -2.31 -12.31 3.19
N ARG A 204 -3.58 -12.67 2.96
CA ARG A 204 -4.02 -13.27 1.69
C ARG A 204 -3.74 -12.32 0.52
N ALA A 205 -4.21 -11.08 0.60
CA ALA A 205 -4.06 -10.11 -0.48
C ALA A 205 -2.59 -9.78 -0.78
N MET A 206 -1.74 -9.68 0.25
CA MET A 206 -0.30 -9.46 0.07
C MET A 206 0.42 -10.68 -0.50
N GLY A 207 0.00 -11.90 -0.15
CA GLY A 207 0.49 -13.12 -0.78
C GLY A 207 0.19 -13.16 -2.27
N GLU A 208 -1.04 -12.82 -2.65
CA GLU A 208 -1.43 -12.71 -4.07
C GLU A 208 -0.68 -11.60 -4.81
N LEU A 209 -0.50 -10.44 -4.17
CA LEU A 209 0.30 -9.36 -4.74
C LEU A 209 1.74 -9.83 -5.01
N ALA A 210 2.37 -10.49 -4.02
CA ALA A 210 3.75 -10.96 -4.16
C ALA A 210 3.89 -11.95 -5.32
N GLY A 211 3.00 -12.94 -5.41
CA GLY A 211 3.00 -13.92 -6.51
C GLY A 211 2.75 -13.29 -7.87
N ALA A 212 1.84 -12.32 -7.95
CA ALA A 212 1.55 -11.61 -9.20
C ALA A 212 2.72 -10.72 -9.65
N VAL A 213 3.35 -10.00 -8.71
CA VAL A 213 4.53 -9.16 -8.98
C VAL A 213 5.71 -10.00 -9.45
N GLU A 214 5.95 -11.16 -8.83
CA GLU A 214 7.00 -12.08 -9.22
C GLU A 214 6.79 -12.61 -10.65
N ALA A 215 5.59 -13.13 -10.93
CA ALA A 215 5.26 -13.64 -12.26
C ALA A 215 5.28 -12.56 -13.33
N TYR A 216 4.73 -11.37 -13.04
CA TYR A 216 4.76 -10.23 -13.96
C TYR A 216 6.19 -9.77 -14.22
N SER A 217 7.04 -9.72 -13.20
CA SER A 217 8.46 -9.42 -13.39
C SER A 217 9.14 -10.48 -14.26
N GLY A 218 8.82 -11.76 -14.06
CA GLY A 218 9.33 -12.86 -14.89
C GLY A 218 8.93 -12.69 -16.35
N TYR A 219 7.66 -12.37 -16.61
CA TYR A 219 7.16 -12.05 -17.95
C TYR A 219 7.91 -10.86 -18.59
N CYS A 220 8.09 -9.76 -17.86
CA CYS A 220 8.76 -8.58 -18.41
C CYS A 220 10.25 -8.81 -18.74
N ASN A 221 10.89 -9.77 -18.06
CA ASN A 221 12.31 -10.08 -18.22
C ASN A 221 12.56 -11.35 -19.06
N ASP A 222 11.52 -11.96 -19.65
CA ASP A 222 11.68 -13.12 -20.51
C ASP A 222 12.38 -12.73 -21.82
N GLU A 223 13.52 -13.34 -22.10
CA GLU A 223 14.36 -13.08 -23.27
C GLU A 223 13.60 -13.24 -24.60
N HIS A 224 12.54 -14.05 -24.62
CA HIS A 224 11.73 -14.31 -25.82
C HIS A 224 10.61 -13.29 -26.05
N THR A 225 10.18 -12.57 -25.02
CA THR A 225 9.07 -11.60 -25.07
C THR A 225 9.45 -10.21 -24.57
N CYS A 226 10.74 -9.99 -24.28
CA CYS A 226 11.30 -8.78 -23.69
C CYS A 226 10.99 -7.52 -24.52
N ILE A 227 10.38 -6.54 -23.85
CA ILE A 227 10.18 -5.18 -24.36
C ILE A 227 10.76 -4.23 -23.30
N ASP A 228 11.69 -3.35 -23.68
CA ASP A 228 12.36 -2.41 -22.75
C ASP A 228 11.37 -1.63 -21.87
N THR A 229 10.23 -1.24 -22.45
CA THR A 229 9.20 -0.51 -21.72
C THR A 229 8.52 -1.34 -20.63
N ASP A 230 8.48 -2.67 -20.77
CA ASP A 230 7.89 -3.57 -19.78
C ASP A 230 8.87 -3.89 -18.66
N ILE A 231 10.18 -4.04 -18.97
CA ILE A 231 11.23 -4.09 -17.94
C ILE A 231 11.17 -2.84 -17.05
N ARG A 232 11.13 -1.65 -17.66
CA ARG A 232 11.02 -0.39 -16.90
C ARG A 232 9.77 -0.37 -16.00
N LYS A 233 8.62 -0.80 -16.52
CA LYS A 233 7.37 -0.85 -15.73
C LYS A 233 7.50 -1.81 -14.54
N ALA A 234 8.10 -2.98 -14.73
CA ALA A 234 8.35 -3.93 -13.65
C ALA A 234 9.31 -3.37 -12.59
N ASP A 235 10.37 -2.66 -12.99
CA ASP A 235 11.29 -2.02 -12.05
C ASP A 235 10.63 -0.88 -11.27
N ILE A 236 9.83 -0.05 -11.93
CA ILE A 236 9.04 1.00 -11.28
C ILE A 236 8.10 0.40 -10.25
N LEU A 237 7.41 -0.71 -10.57
CA LEU A 237 6.54 -1.41 -9.63
C LEU A 237 7.30 -1.89 -8.38
N ARG A 238 8.48 -2.50 -8.55
CA ARG A 238 9.33 -2.93 -7.43
C ARG A 238 9.75 -1.76 -6.56
N LYS A 239 10.10 -0.61 -7.15
CA LYS A 239 10.44 0.63 -6.42
C LYS A 239 9.24 1.19 -5.66
N CYS A 240 8.03 1.16 -6.25
CA CYS A 240 6.80 1.55 -5.56
C CYS A 240 6.50 0.65 -4.35
N ILE A 241 6.66 -0.67 -4.48
CA ILE A 241 6.52 -1.63 -3.37
C ILE A 241 7.55 -1.36 -2.26
N ALA A 242 8.78 -0.99 -2.63
CA ALA A 242 9.82 -0.55 -1.70
C ALA A 242 9.56 0.84 -1.08
N GLY A 243 8.49 1.53 -1.49
CA GLY A 243 8.08 2.83 -0.96
C GLY A 243 8.88 4.02 -1.50
N VAL A 244 9.56 3.85 -2.64
CA VAL A 244 10.22 4.97 -3.34
C VAL A 244 9.14 5.88 -3.93
N SER A 245 9.27 7.20 -3.73
CA SER A 245 8.29 8.15 -4.23
C SER A 245 8.34 8.26 -5.75
N PRO A 246 7.20 8.52 -6.43
CA PRO A 246 7.18 8.75 -7.88
C PRO A 246 8.14 9.87 -8.33
N ALA A 247 8.35 10.88 -7.47
CA ALA A 247 9.31 11.96 -7.70
C ALA A 247 10.76 11.46 -7.76
N ALA A 248 11.17 10.64 -6.78
CA ALA A 248 12.52 10.08 -6.74
C ALA A 248 12.75 9.08 -7.89
N ILE A 249 11.74 8.28 -8.25
CA ILE A 249 11.79 7.40 -9.42
C ILE A 249 11.97 8.25 -10.69
N ALA A 250 11.21 9.33 -10.85
CA ALA A 250 11.30 10.19 -12.04
C ALA A 250 12.70 10.79 -12.20
N GLU A 251 13.31 11.25 -11.11
CA GLU A 251 14.68 11.76 -11.07
C GLU A 251 15.70 10.68 -11.47
N GLU A 252 15.59 9.46 -10.91
CA GLU A 252 16.48 8.35 -11.22
C GLU A 252 16.45 7.96 -12.72
N TYR A 253 15.25 7.94 -13.32
CA TYR A 253 15.08 7.59 -14.73
C TYR A 253 15.24 8.79 -15.69
N GLY A 254 15.53 9.99 -15.17
CA GLY A 254 15.65 11.21 -16.00
C GLY A 254 14.37 11.54 -16.78
N CYS A 255 13.20 11.24 -16.24
CA CYS A 255 11.91 11.43 -16.90
C CYS A 255 10.96 12.31 -16.06
N CYS A 256 9.81 12.69 -16.62
CA CYS A 256 8.82 13.45 -15.86
C CYS A 256 7.96 12.53 -14.98
N GLN A 257 7.47 13.06 -13.85
CA GLN A 257 6.62 12.29 -12.93
C GLN A 257 5.35 11.76 -13.61
N SER A 258 4.80 12.46 -14.62
CA SER A 258 3.63 11.99 -15.36
C SER A 258 3.89 10.70 -16.12
N THR A 259 5.12 10.45 -16.59
CA THR A 259 5.53 9.16 -17.17
C THR A 259 5.53 8.06 -16.11
N VAL A 260 6.10 8.31 -14.94
CA VAL A 260 6.09 7.35 -13.82
C VAL A 260 4.66 7.02 -13.40
N TYR A 261 3.79 8.02 -13.26
CA TYR A 261 2.38 7.79 -12.95
C TYR A 261 1.63 7.02 -14.05
N ALA A 262 2.00 7.18 -15.31
CA ALA A 262 1.42 6.39 -16.40
C ALA A 262 1.83 4.92 -16.29
N ASP A 263 3.10 4.65 -15.99
CA ASP A 263 3.60 3.29 -15.77
C ASP A 263 2.97 2.64 -14.52
N ILE A 264 2.80 3.39 -13.44
CA ILE A 264 2.11 2.92 -12.22
C ILE A 264 0.68 2.49 -12.55
N ARG A 265 -0.11 3.33 -13.25
CA ARG A 265 -1.49 2.99 -13.63
C ARG A 265 -1.54 1.75 -14.53
N GLU A 266 -0.59 1.61 -15.44
CA GLU A 266 -0.54 0.42 -16.29
C GLU A 266 -0.20 -0.84 -15.49
N ASN A 267 0.70 -0.75 -14.51
CA ASN A 267 0.96 -1.85 -13.59
C ASN A 267 -0.28 -2.20 -12.75
N GLU A 268 -1.02 -1.20 -12.26
CA GLU A 268 -2.27 -1.39 -11.51
C GLU A 268 -3.30 -2.17 -12.34
N ARG A 269 -3.50 -1.81 -13.61
CA ARG A 269 -4.37 -2.55 -14.55
C ARG A 269 -3.94 -3.98 -14.77
N ARG A 270 -2.66 -4.18 -15.10
CA ARG A 270 -2.11 -5.50 -15.42
C ARG A 270 -2.22 -6.46 -14.23
N LEU A 271 -1.84 -5.98 -13.05
CA LEU A 271 -1.99 -6.74 -11.81
C LEU A 271 -3.47 -6.96 -11.44
N ALA A 272 -4.35 -5.98 -11.68
CA ALA A 272 -5.78 -6.14 -11.42
C ALA A 272 -6.37 -7.29 -12.23
N VAL A 273 -5.99 -7.42 -13.52
CA VAL A 273 -6.38 -8.55 -14.36
C VAL A 273 -5.81 -9.86 -13.81
N MET A 274 -4.54 -9.89 -13.38
CA MET A 274 -3.91 -11.11 -12.86
C MET A 274 -4.49 -11.58 -11.52
N MET A 275 -4.81 -10.66 -10.62
CA MET A 275 -5.09 -10.95 -9.22
C MET A 275 -6.57 -11.18 -8.92
N PHE A 276 -7.48 -10.55 -9.67
CA PHE A 276 -8.90 -10.58 -9.37
C PHE A 276 -9.65 -11.57 -10.23
N ASP A 277 -10.71 -12.13 -9.67
CA ASP A 277 -11.68 -12.84 -10.48
C ASP A 277 -12.40 -11.85 -11.41
N ILE A 278 -12.51 -12.26 -12.67
CA ILE A 278 -13.24 -11.53 -13.70
C ILE A 278 -14.51 -12.35 -13.85
N GLU A 279 -15.48 -12.12 -12.96
CA GLU A 279 -16.86 -12.51 -13.23
C GLU A 279 -17.18 -12.00 -14.64
N ARG A 280 -17.62 -12.90 -15.51
CA ARG A 280 -18.07 -12.53 -16.85
C ARG A 280 -19.18 -11.51 -16.64
N GLU A 281 -19.01 -10.32 -17.22
CA GLU A 281 -20.18 -9.52 -17.57
C GLU A 281 -20.96 -10.39 -18.57
N ASP A 282 -21.96 -11.11 -18.06
CA ASP A 282 -22.99 -11.75 -18.88
C ASP A 282 -23.94 -10.69 -19.44
#